data_AF-A0A954NAK7-F1
#
_entry.id   AF-A0A954NAK7-F1
#
_cell.length_a   1.000
_cell.length_b   1.000
_cell.length_c   1.000
_cell.angle_alpha   90.00
_cell.angle_beta   90.00
_cell.angle_gamma   90.00
#
_symmetry.space_group_name_H-M   'P 1'
#
loop_
_entity.id
_entity.type
_entity.pdbx_description
1 polymer ?
#
loop_
_entity_poly.entity_id
_entity_poly.type
_entity_poly.pdbx_seq_one_letter_code
_entity_poly.pdbx_strand_id
1 'polypeptide(L)'
;MTRKLRQLGISQHGTRGRVAAASFVLLGLAGLAASLGYGGGAEGESAAPASQNTAAAASPSAADAAKPRAEPRGRLPVYFRNVVTPEQRDRIYAIQRSYAEQMEPLREQLAELEEQMHAEVRGVLSDEQRRRVDDLVAKARARREQSRGTDTGADTVGR
;
A
#
# COMPACT_ATOMS: atom_id res chain seq x y z
N MET A 1 -37.82 -26.47 10.31
CA MET A 1 -37.82 -27.68 11.16
C MET A 1 -36.41 -28.25 11.24
N THR A 2 -35.79 -28.07 12.41
CA THR A 2 -34.87 -29.00 13.11
C THR A 2 -33.71 -29.68 12.36
N ARG A 3 -32.49 -29.17 12.59
CA ARG A 3 -31.31 -30.02 12.88
C ARG A 3 -30.40 -29.42 13.96
N LYS A 4 -30.58 -30.00 15.15
CA LYS A 4 -29.61 -30.36 16.19
C LYS A 4 -28.42 -29.43 16.47
N LEU A 5 -28.54 -28.79 17.63
CA LEU A 5 -27.49 -28.53 18.61
C LEU A 5 -26.37 -29.58 18.59
N ARG A 6 -25.12 -29.11 18.52
CA ARG A 6 -23.95 -29.84 19.01
C ARG A 6 -23.34 -29.04 20.16
N GLN A 7 -23.41 -29.64 21.34
CA GLN A 7 -22.76 -29.27 22.61
C GLN A 7 -21.29 -28.86 22.36
N LEU A 8 -20.81 -27.74 22.90
CA LEU A 8 -20.30 -27.59 24.28
C LEU A 8 -19.25 -28.65 24.64
N GLY A 9 -18.01 -28.38 24.22
CA GLY A 9 -16.79 -28.99 24.76
C GLY A 9 -15.99 -27.90 25.46
N ILE A 10 -16.07 -27.90 26.79
CA ILE A 10 -15.45 -26.98 27.74
C ILE A 10 -13.93 -27.23 27.79
N SER A 11 -13.12 -26.17 27.66
CA SER A 11 -11.91 -26.00 28.48
C SER A 11 -11.41 -24.56 28.39
N GLN A 12 -11.91 -23.73 29.30
CA GLN A 12 -11.35 -22.41 29.63
C GLN A 12 -10.85 -22.50 31.06
N HIS A 13 -9.62 -22.99 31.23
CA HIS A 13 -8.76 -22.73 32.38
C HIS A 13 -7.60 -21.92 31.80
N GLY A 14 -7.23 -20.72 32.24
CA GLY A 14 -7.34 -20.13 33.56
C GLY A 14 -5.93 -19.72 33.96
N THR A 15 -5.47 -18.53 33.54
CA THR A 15 -4.37 -17.82 34.20
C THR A 15 -4.66 -16.33 34.21
N ARG A 16 -5.20 -15.90 35.35
CA ARG A 16 -5.13 -14.52 35.82
C ARG A 16 -3.65 -14.22 36.09
N GLY A 17 -3.04 -13.36 35.28
CA GLY A 17 -1.65 -12.95 35.41
C GLY A 17 -1.50 -11.45 35.20
N ARG A 18 -1.78 -10.69 36.27
CA ARG A 18 -1.18 -9.39 36.62
C ARG A 18 -1.02 -8.35 35.49
N VAL A 19 -1.97 -7.43 35.47
CA VAL A 19 -1.79 -6.07 34.94
C VAL A 19 -0.72 -5.38 35.78
N ALA A 20 0.47 -5.18 35.21
CA ALA A 20 1.44 -4.23 35.74
C ALA A 20 1.17 -2.87 35.07
N ALA A 21 0.57 -1.98 35.86
CA ALA A 21 0.49 -0.57 35.55
C ALA A 21 1.85 0.10 35.84
N ALA A 22 2.37 0.85 34.88
CA ALA A 22 3.32 1.94 35.07
C ALA A 22 3.22 2.83 33.80
N SER A 23 2.41 3.89 33.74
CA SER A 23 2.54 5.22 34.37
C SER A 23 3.74 6.05 33.91
N PHE A 24 3.42 7.13 33.17
CA PHE A 24 4.15 8.39 32.94
C PHE A 24 5.44 8.31 32.09
N VAL A 25 5.68 9.16 31.09
CA VAL A 25 5.79 10.63 31.21
C VAL A 25 5.28 11.36 29.96
N LEU A 26 4.51 12.41 30.24
CA LEU A 26 4.05 13.47 29.35
C LEU A 26 5.12 14.58 29.33
N LEU A 27 5.68 14.88 28.15
CA LEU A 27 6.39 16.13 27.81
C LEU A 27 5.94 16.42 26.36
N GLY A 28 5.17 17.45 25.99
CA GLY A 28 4.99 18.76 26.59
C GLY A 28 6.05 19.73 26.06
N LEU A 29 5.77 20.41 24.95
CA LEU A 29 6.24 21.75 24.47
C LEU A 29 6.06 21.83 22.94
N ALA A 30 5.08 22.56 22.38
CA ALA A 30 4.96 24.02 22.24
C ALA A 30 5.61 24.57 20.95
N GLY A 31 4.83 25.39 20.23
CA GLY A 31 5.22 26.20 19.05
C GLY A 31 4.43 25.77 17.81
N LEU A 32 3.32 26.37 17.38
CA LEU A 32 2.94 27.78 17.21
C LEU A 32 3.93 28.59 16.37
N ALA A 33 3.73 28.59 15.05
CA ALA A 33 4.03 29.75 14.20
C ALA A 33 3.07 29.74 13.01
N ALA A 34 2.06 30.60 13.09
CA ALA A 34 1.27 31.03 11.95
C ALA A 34 2.13 31.95 11.07
N SER A 35 2.23 31.66 9.78
CA SER A 35 2.65 32.64 8.79
C SER A 35 1.51 32.88 7.81
N LEU A 36 0.73 33.92 8.10
CA LEU A 36 -0.11 34.62 7.13
C LEU A 36 0.77 35.38 6.14
N GLY A 37 0.53 35.17 4.84
CA GLY A 37 0.76 36.12 3.76
C GLY A 37 -0.28 35.77 2.70
N TYR A 38 -1.27 36.60 2.34
CA TYR A 38 -1.33 38.01 1.95
C TYR A 38 -0.45 38.37 0.75
N GLY A 39 -1.12 38.78 -0.34
CA GLY A 39 -0.56 39.18 -1.64
C GLY A 39 -1.17 38.31 -2.74
N GLY A 40 -2.28 38.72 -3.37
CA GLY A 40 -2.31 39.69 -4.47
C GLY A 40 -2.33 38.89 -5.79
N GLY A 41 -3.43 38.80 -6.52
CA GLY A 41 -4.01 39.91 -7.29
C GLY A 41 -3.55 39.76 -8.74
N ALA A 42 -4.43 39.29 -9.63
CA ALA A 42 -4.40 39.54 -11.07
C ALA A 42 -5.68 38.96 -11.68
N GLU A 43 -6.71 39.80 -11.65
CA GLU A 43 -7.83 39.76 -12.58
C GLU A 43 -7.28 39.85 -14.01
N GLY A 44 -7.77 38.97 -14.86
CA GLY A 44 -7.41 38.87 -16.27
C GLY A 44 -8.63 38.44 -17.06
N GLU A 45 -9.67 39.26 -16.99
CA GLU A 45 -10.79 39.29 -17.92
C GLU A 45 -10.27 39.81 -19.27
N SER A 46 -10.47 39.07 -20.36
CA SER A 46 -11.22 39.54 -21.53
C SER A 46 -11.00 38.68 -22.78
N ALA A 47 -12.11 38.50 -23.49
CA ALA A 47 -12.23 38.34 -24.94
C ALA A 47 -11.86 36.99 -25.60
N ALA A 48 -12.89 36.18 -25.77
CA ALA A 48 -13.14 35.54 -27.06
C ALA A 48 -13.46 36.62 -28.13
N PRO A 49 -13.24 36.36 -29.42
CA PRO A 49 -14.30 35.71 -30.17
C PRO A 49 -13.84 34.65 -31.19
N ALA A 50 -14.81 33.81 -31.55
CA ALA A 50 -14.76 32.74 -32.53
C ALA A 50 -14.26 33.16 -33.92
N SER A 51 -13.63 32.22 -34.64
CA SER A 51 -13.84 32.09 -36.08
C SER A 51 -13.58 30.65 -36.57
N GLN A 52 -14.27 30.30 -37.63
CA GLN A 52 -14.66 28.95 -38.04
C GLN A 52 -13.70 28.34 -39.07
N ASN A 53 -13.61 27.00 -39.01
CA ASN A 53 -13.64 26.05 -40.13
C ASN A 53 -12.57 26.16 -41.25
N THR A 54 -11.77 25.10 -41.41
CA THR A 54 -11.68 24.33 -42.67
C THR A 54 -10.81 23.09 -42.47
N ALA A 55 -11.41 21.94 -42.76
CA ALA A 55 -10.70 20.69 -42.96
C ALA A 55 -9.94 20.74 -44.29
N ALA A 56 -8.64 20.42 -44.25
CA ALA A 56 -7.91 19.92 -45.40
C ALA A 56 -6.78 19.01 -44.90
N ALA A 57 -6.86 17.75 -45.32
CA ALA A 57 -5.92 16.69 -45.00
C ALA A 57 -4.51 17.02 -45.48
N ALA A 58 -3.53 16.88 -44.58
CA ALA A 58 -2.12 16.74 -44.91
C ALA A 58 -1.54 15.58 -44.09
N SER A 59 -0.87 14.67 -44.80
CA SER A 59 -0.28 13.42 -44.35
C SER A 59 0.55 13.51 -43.06
N PRO A 60 0.66 12.43 -42.25
CA PRO A 60 1.46 12.43 -41.04
C PRO A 60 2.95 12.48 -41.39
N SER A 61 3.53 13.68 -41.33
CA SER A 61 4.97 13.88 -41.43
C SER A 61 5.63 13.31 -40.17
N ALA A 62 6.53 12.36 -40.39
CA ALA A 62 7.39 11.75 -39.39
C ALA A 62 8.35 12.80 -38.79
N ALA A 63 7.91 13.46 -37.72
CA ALA A 63 8.75 14.32 -36.89
C ALA A 63 8.12 14.54 -35.49
N ASP A 64 7.65 13.47 -34.83
CA ASP A 64 7.36 13.54 -33.39
C ASP A 64 8.62 13.07 -32.66
N ALA A 65 9.50 14.04 -32.36
CA ALA A 65 10.65 13.84 -31.52
C ALA A 65 10.23 13.12 -30.23
N ALA A 66 10.90 12.01 -29.93
CA ALA A 66 10.63 11.16 -28.78
C ALA A 66 10.61 11.99 -27.49
N LYS A 67 9.41 12.34 -27.02
CA LYS A 67 9.22 12.94 -25.70
C LYS A 67 9.78 11.96 -24.66
N PRO A 68 10.63 12.42 -23.73
CA PRO A 68 11.15 11.54 -22.68
C PRO A 68 9.97 10.87 -21.98
N ARG A 69 10.05 9.54 -21.87
CA ARG A 69 9.00 8.76 -21.21
C ARG A 69 8.93 9.21 -19.76
N ALA A 70 7.83 9.88 -19.42
CA ALA A 70 7.61 10.32 -18.05
C ALA A 70 7.71 9.13 -17.10
N GLU A 71 8.39 9.32 -15.98
CA GLU A 71 8.46 8.32 -14.92
C GLU A 71 7.06 7.81 -14.58
N PRO A 72 6.92 6.50 -14.30
CA PRO A 72 5.63 5.92 -13.97
C PRO A 72 5.07 6.60 -12.74
N ARG A 73 4.07 7.47 -12.94
CA ARG A 73 3.33 8.12 -11.86
C ARG A 73 2.57 7.05 -11.10
N GLY A 74 2.69 7.03 -9.78
CA GLY A 74 1.96 6.10 -8.90
C GLY A 74 0.45 6.11 -9.16
N ARG A 75 -0.27 5.12 -8.63
CA ARG A 75 -1.74 5.09 -8.80
C ARG A 75 -2.41 6.09 -7.86
N LEU A 76 -3.28 6.90 -8.45
CA LEU A 76 -4.25 7.67 -7.67
C LEU A 76 -5.20 6.69 -6.94
N PRO A 77 -5.56 6.96 -5.67
CA PRO A 77 -6.51 6.12 -4.94
C PRO A 77 -7.85 5.99 -5.69
N VAL A 78 -8.52 4.85 -5.49
CA VAL A 78 -9.61 4.37 -6.35
C VAL A 78 -10.69 5.43 -6.60
N TYR A 79 -11.20 6.06 -5.56
CA TYR A 79 -12.31 7.02 -5.65
C TYR A 79 -11.88 8.46 -5.96
N PHE A 80 -10.58 8.74 -6.00
CA PHE A 80 -10.07 10.10 -6.16
C PHE A 80 -10.01 10.52 -7.63
N ARG A 81 -10.05 9.57 -8.56
CA ARG A 81 -9.92 9.80 -10.01
C ARG A 81 -10.94 10.80 -10.57
N ASN A 82 -12.15 10.79 -10.04
CA ASN A 82 -13.27 11.58 -10.59
C ASN A 82 -13.52 12.89 -9.85
N VAL A 83 -12.80 13.15 -8.75
CA VAL A 83 -13.09 14.28 -7.86
C VAL A 83 -11.92 15.26 -7.73
N VAL A 84 -10.72 14.90 -8.21
CA VAL A 84 -9.53 15.76 -8.11
C VAL A 84 -9.22 16.48 -9.42
N THR A 85 -8.91 17.77 -9.28
CA THR A 85 -8.34 18.60 -10.34
C THR A 85 -6.94 18.13 -10.75
N PRO A 86 -6.43 18.53 -11.93
CA PRO A 86 -5.06 18.24 -12.35
C PRO A 86 -4.01 18.69 -11.33
N GLU A 87 -4.17 19.88 -10.75
CA GLU A 87 -3.24 20.45 -9.79
C GLU A 87 -3.24 19.66 -8.47
N GLN A 88 -4.43 19.29 -7.99
CA GLN A 88 -4.56 18.41 -6.82
C GLN A 88 -3.94 17.04 -7.08
N ARG A 89 -4.07 16.50 -8.29
CA ARG A 89 -3.49 15.21 -8.68
C ARG A 89 -1.96 15.24 -8.61
N ASP A 90 -1.33 16.29 -9.13
CA ASP A 90 0.12 16.44 -9.08
C ASP A 90 0.61 16.59 -7.63
N ARG A 91 -0.13 17.31 -6.78
CA ARG A 91 0.14 17.37 -5.33
C ARG A 91 0.03 16.00 -4.66
N ILE A 92 -1.02 15.22 -4.97
CA ILE A 92 -1.19 13.86 -4.44
C ILE A 92 -0.02 12.97 -4.84
N TYR A 93 0.45 13.06 -6.09
CA TYR A 93 1.62 12.28 -6.51
C TYR A 93 2.91 12.72 -5.81
N ALA A 94 3.11 14.01 -5.57
CA ALA A 94 4.24 14.49 -4.79
C ALA A 94 4.22 13.93 -3.35
N ILE A 95 3.04 13.96 -2.71
CA ILE A 95 2.83 13.37 -1.38
C ILE A 95 3.14 11.86 -1.40
N GLN A 96 2.60 11.11 -2.37
CA GLN A 96 2.85 9.68 -2.49
C GLN A 96 4.34 9.34 -2.63
N ARG A 97 5.10 10.09 -3.44
CA ARG A 97 6.55 9.90 -3.57
C ARG A 97 7.29 10.16 -2.26
N SER A 98 7.02 11.29 -1.62
CA SER A 98 7.67 11.65 -0.35
C SER A 98 7.44 10.60 0.74
N TYR A 99 6.22 10.06 0.84
CA TYR A 99 5.96 8.98 1.78
C TYR A 99 6.56 7.64 1.33
N ALA A 100 6.66 7.36 0.03
CA ALA A 100 7.32 6.15 -0.45
C ALA A 100 8.81 6.12 -0.05
N GLU A 101 9.50 7.24 -0.19
CA GLU A 101 10.90 7.41 0.23
C GLU A 101 11.08 7.19 1.74
N GLN A 102 10.14 7.69 2.56
CA GLN A 102 10.17 7.50 4.02
C GLN A 102 9.80 6.07 4.43
N MET A 103 8.91 5.40 3.69
CA MET A 103 8.46 4.05 4.01
C MET A 103 9.51 2.98 3.69
N GLU A 104 10.38 3.20 2.71
CA GLU A 104 11.44 2.25 2.34
C GLU A 104 12.30 1.82 3.54
N PRO A 105 13.00 2.74 4.24
CA PRO A 105 13.84 2.35 5.38
C PRO A 105 13.04 1.75 6.53
N LEU A 106 11.77 2.16 6.72
CA LEU A 106 10.91 1.58 7.74
C LEU A 106 10.53 0.13 7.42
N ARG A 107 10.36 -0.21 6.14
CA ARG A 107 10.09 -1.60 5.72
C ARG A 107 11.34 -2.47 5.90
N GLU A 108 12.52 -1.93 5.60
CA GLU A 108 13.78 -2.62 5.85
C GLU A 108 13.97 -2.91 7.34
N GLN A 109 13.77 -1.90 8.20
CA GLN A 109 13.82 -2.07 9.66
C GLN A 109 12.80 -3.09 10.16
N LEU A 110 11.59 -3.09 9.60
CA LEU A 110 10.55 -4.05 9.96
C LEU A 110 10.94 -5.47 9.53
N ALA A 111 11.50 -5.65 8.33
CA ALA A 111 11.97 -6.95 7.86
C ALA A 111 13.12 -7.49 8.73
N GLU A 112 14.04 -6.63 9.15
CA GLU A 112 15.13 -6.98 10.07
C GLU A 112 14.59 -7.43 11.44
N LEU A 113 13.67 -6.66 12.01
CA LEU A 113 13.02 -7.02 13.29
C LEU A 113 12.23 -8.33 13.19
N GLU A 114 11.53 -8.56 12.08
CA GLU A 114 10.82 -9.82 11.83
C GLU A 114 11.79 -11.00 11.75
N GLU A 115 12.94 -10.85 11.09
CA GLU A 115 13.98 -11.89 11.04
C GLU A 115 14.56 -12.18 12.44
N GLN A 116 14.88 -11.14 13.20
CA GLN A 116 15.38 -11.28 14.58
C GLN A 116 14.35 -11.99 15.46
N MET A 117 13.09 -11.56 15.42
CA MET A 117 12.00 -12.21 16.15
C MET A 117 11.88 -13.69 15.75
N HIS A 118 11.94 -14.02 14.46
CA HIS A 118 11.88 -15.41 14.00
C HIS A 118 13.07 -16.24 14.49
N ALA A 119 14.27 -15.66 14.52
CA ALA A 119 15.46 -16.32 15.06
C ALA A 119 15.32 -16.61 16.55
N GLU A 120 14.84 -15.63 17.34
CA GLU A 120 14.58 -15.79 18.77
C GLU A 120 13.50 -16.86 19.04
N VAL A 121 12.38 -16.80 18.30
CA VAL A 121 11.31 -17.81 18.39
C VAL A 121 11.82 -19.20 18.02
N ARG A 122 12.70 -19.33 17.03
CA ARG A 122 13.33 -20.62 16.71
C ARG A 122 14.32 -21.05 17.78
N GLY A 123 15.00 -20.11 18.43
CA GLY A 123 15.97 -20.36 19.49
C GLY A 123 15.38 -21.01 20.74
N VAL A 124 14.11 -20.77 21.04
CA VAL A 124 13.42 -21.40 22.19
C VAL A 124 12.95 -22.83 21.93
N LEU A 125 13.04 -23.32 20.69
CA LEU A 125 12.61 -24.67 20.32
C LEU A 125 13.72 -25.69 20.58
N SER A 126 13.35 -26.93 20.94
CA SER A 126 14.28 -28.06 20.94
C SER A 126 14.69 -28.48 19.53
N ASP A 127 15.79 -29.20 19.39
CA ASP A 127 16.30 -29.69 18.11
C ASP A 127 15.25 -30.51 17.33
N GLU A 128 14.50 -31.36 18.04
CA GLU A 128 13.43 -32.15 17.44
C GLU A 128 12.26 -31.28 16.97
N GLN A 129 11.88 -30.28 17.77
CA GLN A 129 10.84 -29.31 17.41
C GLN A 129 11.25 -28.47 16.19
N ARG A 130 12.52 -28.02 16.11
CA ARG A 130 13.02 -27.28 14.95
C ARG A 130 12.94 -28.12 13.67
N ARG A 131 13.39 -29.38 13.71
CA ARG A 131 13.27 -30.31 12.57
C ARG A 131 11.82 -30.51 12.13
N ARG A 132 10.90 -30.62 13.09
CA ARG A 132 9.45 -30.73 12.82
C ARG A 132 8.93 -29.49 12.10
N VAL A 133 9.32 -28.29 12.56
CA VAL A 133 8.95 -27.02 11.92
C VAL A 133 9.49 -26.95 10.49
N ASP A 134 10.75 -27.34 10.26
CA ASP A 134 11.37 -27.32 8.94
C ASP A 134 10.62 -28.20 7.93
N ASP A 135 10.24 -29.42 8.35
CA ASP A 135 9.42 -30.33 7.55
C ASP A 135 8.04 -29.74 7.22
N LEU A 136 7.39 -29.09 8.19
CA LEU A 136 6.11 -28.42 7.98
C LEU A 136 6.22 -27.26 7.00
N VAL A 137 7.28 -26.44 7.10
CA VAL A 137 7.56 -25.33 6.18
C VAL A 137 7.79 -25.85 4.76
N ALA A 138 8.59 -26.90 4.59
CA ALA A 138 8.85 -27.52 3.29
C ALA A 138 7.57 -28.06 2.64
N LYS A 139 6.74 -28.77 3.40
CA LYS A 139 5.43 -29.28 2.93
C LYS A 139 4.48 -28.15 2.54
N ALA A 140 4.42 -27.09 3.34
CA ALA A 140 3.60 -25.92 3.03
C ALA A 140 4.04 -25.23 1.73
N ARG A 141 5.35 -25.09 1.53
CA ARG A 141 5.91 -24.54 0.29
C ARG A 141 5.54 -25.40 -0.93
N ALA A 142 5.74 -26.71 -0.86
CA ALA A 142 5.41 -27.63 -1.94
C ALA A 142 3.91 -27.56 -2.32
N ARG A 143 3.01 -27.47 -1.32
CA ARG A 143 1.56 -27.31 -1.57
C ARG A 143 1.23 -26.01 -2.30
N ARG A 144 1.86 -24.88 -1.93
CA ARG A 144 1.66 -23.58 -2.61
C ARG A 144 2.15 -23.60 -4.06
N GLU A 145 3.24 -24.31 -4.33
CA GLU A 145 3.77 -24.48 -5.68
C GLU A 145 2.83 -25.35 -6.54
N GLN A 146 2.28 -26.43 -5.98
CA GLN A 146 1.29 -27.27 -6.65
C GLN A 146 -0.01 -26.51 -6.99
N SER A 147 -0.53 -25.70 -6.07
CA SER A 147 -1.76 -24.92 -6.32
C SER A 147 -1.56 -23.81 -7.34
N ARG A 148 -0.37 -23.20 -7.43
CA ARG A 148 -0.06 -22.18 -8.45
C ARG A 148 -0.04 -22.77 -9.86
N GLY A 149 0.38 -24.03 -10.01
CA GLY A 149 0.40 -24.73 -11.28
C GLY A 149 -1.00 -25.09 -11.80
N THR A 150 -1.97 -25.31 -10.92
CA THR A 150 -3.34 -25.70 -11.31
C THR A 150 -4.25 -24.53 -11.65
N ASP A 151 -4.05 -23.34 -11.05
CA ASP A 151 -4.88 -22.15 -11.32
C ASP A 151 -4.55 -21.45 -12.64
N THR A 152 -3.33 -21.60 -13.16
CA THR A 152 -2.90 -20.88 -14.39
C THR A 152 -3.39 -21.56 -15.68
N GLY A 153 -3.97 -22.77 -15.61
CA GLY A 153 -4.38 -23.57 -16.78
C GLY A 153 -5.88 -23.60 -17.10
N ALA A 154 -6.74 -23.01 -16.25
CA ALA A 154 -8.20 -23.18 -16.37
C ALA A 154 -8.95 -21.98 -16.98
N ASP A 155 -8.31 -20.83 -17.20
CA ASP A 155 -9.02 -19.56 -17.53
C ASP A 155 -8.64 -18.92 -18.88
N THR A 156 -7.97 -19.66 -19.79
CA THR A 156 -7.59 -19.15 -21.13
C THR A 156 -8.29 -19.82 -22.31
N VAL A 157 -9.46 -20.43 -22.10
CA VAL A 157 -10.32 -20.94 -23.19
C VAL A 157 -11.75 -20.48 -22.95
N GLY A 158 -12.08 -19.25 -23.37
CA GLY A 158 -13.47 -18.79 -23.33
C GLY A 158 -13.66 -17.28 -23.18
N ARG A 159 -13.16 -16.48 -24.13
CA ARG A 159 -13.76 -15.18 -24.43
C ARG A 159 -13.51 -14.76 -25.87
#